data_AF-A0A920TPK5-F1
#
_entry.id   AF-A0A920TPK5-F1
#
_cell.length_a   1.000
_cell.length_b   1.000
_cell.length_c   1.000
_cell.angle_alpha   90.00
_cell.angle_beta   90.00
_cell.angle_gamma   90.00
#
_symmetry.space_group_name_H-M   'P 1'
#
loop_
_entity.id
_entity.type
_entity.pdbx_description
1 polymer ?
#
loop_
_entity_poly.entity_id
_entity_poly.type
_entity_poly.pdbx_seq_one_letter_code
_entity_poly.pdbx_strand_id
1 'polypeptide(L)' 'MKHTFSWCKGSETKISYRDVHRSTLTNDVQYFPPQERVY' A
#
# COMPACT_ATOMS: atom_id res chain seq x y z
N MET A 1 3.68 4.98 -3.60
CA MET A 1 3.49 3.58 -3.16
C MET A 1 1.99 3.30 -3.08
N LYS A 2 1.49 2.28 -3.78
CA LYS A 2 0.07 1.90 -3.80
C LYS A 2 -0.04 0.37 -3.74
N HIS A 3 -1.10 -0.14 -3.14
CA HIS A 3 -1.46 -1.56 -3.21
C HIS A 3 -2.16 -1.84 -4.53
N THR A 4 -1.81 -2.96 -5.16
CA THR A 4 -2.48 -3.47 -6.35
C THR A 4 -3.67 -4.34 -5.93
N PHE A 5 -4.84 -4.05 -6.49
CA PHE A 5 -6.01 -4.91 -6.39
C PHE A 5 -6.37 -5.41 -7.79
N SER A 6 -6.36 -6.72 -7.99
CA SER A 6 -6.84 -7.35 -9.21
C SER A 6 -8.19 -8.01 -8.99
N TRP A 7 -9.13 -7.73 -9.89
CA TRP A 7 -10.43 -8.37 -9.96
C TRP A 7 -10.46 -9.23 -11.21
N CYS A 8 -10.75 -10.52 -11.08
CA CYS A 8 -10.84 -11.44 -12.20
C CYS A 8 -12.31 -11.83 -12.44
N LYS A 9 -12.81 -11.57 -13.65
CA LYS A 9 -14.13 -12.02 -14.11
C LYS A 9 -13.95 -12.87 -15.36
N GLY A 10 -13.76 -14.17 -15.16
CA GLY A 10 -13.44 -15.09 -16.26
C GLY A 10 -12.09 -14.74 -16.89
N SER A 11 -12.08 -14.44 -18.19
CA SER A 11 -10.89 -14.01 -18.94
C SER A 11 -10.55 -12.52 -18.77
N GLU A 12 -11.46 -11.71 -18.24
CA GLU A 12 -11.22 -10.29 -18.02
C GLU A 12 -10.60 -10.03 -16.64
N THR A 13 -9.50 -9.28 -16.61
CA THR A 13 -8.85 -8.86 -15.36
C THR A 13 -8.85 -7.34 -15.28
N LYS A 14 -9.47 -6.80 -14.23
CA LYS A 14 -9.44 -5.37 -13.91
C LYS A 14 -8.43 -5.13 -12.80
N ILE A 15 -7.49 -4.23 -13.05
CA ILE A 15 -6.52 -3.80 -12.05
C ILE A 15 -6.95 -2.43 -11.51
N SER A 16 -6.88 -2.29 -10.20
CA SER A 16 -7.16 -1.06 -9.46
C SER A 16 -6.09 -0.85 -8.40
N TYR A 17 -5.99 0.36 -7.88
CA TYR A 17 -4.96 0.73 -6.93
C TYR A 17 -5.56 1.46 -5.73
N ARG A 18 -5.03 1.20 -4.55
CA ARG A 18 -5.34 1.94 -3.32
C ARG A 18 -4.06 2.45 -2.67
N ASP A 19 -4.14 3.62 -2.07
CA ASP A 19 -2.99 4.20 -1.37
C ASP A 19 -2.59 3.41 -0.12
N VAL A 20 -1.31 3.46 0.21
CA VAL A 20 -0.73 2.89 1.43
C VAL A 20 -1.02 3.83 2.60
N HIS A 21 -1.50 3.28 3.72
CA HIS A 21 -1.73 4.07 4.94
C HIS A 21 -0.40 4.46 5.59
N ARG A 22 -0.24 5.75 5.86
CA ARG A 22 0.98 6.33 6.46
C ARG A 22 0.77 6.79 7.91
N SER A 23 -0.32 6.40 8.54
CA SER A 23 -0.66 6.78 9.91
C SER A 23 -0.53 5.59 10.86
N THR A 24 -0.16 5.87 12.11
CA THR A 24 -0.19 4.93 13.23
C THR A 24 -1.54 4.99 13.94
N LEU A 25 -1.84 3.98 14.77
CA LEU A 25 -3.09 3.92 15.53
C LEU A 25 -3.08 4.84 16.77
N THR A 26 -1.90 5.16 17.30
CA THR A 26 -1.71 6.00 18.49
C THR A 26 -0.56 6.98 18.30
N ASN A 27 -0.52 8.01 19.14
CA ASN A 27 0.55 9.01 19.16
C ASN A 27 1.84 8.50 19.83
N ASP A 28 1.79 7.33 20.48
CA ASP A 28 2.94 6.75 21.18
C ASP A 28 4.02 6.24 20.22
N VAL A 29 3.67 6.04 18.95
CA VAL A 29 4.60 5.57 17.90
C VAL A 29 4.53 6.49 16.69
N GLN A 30 5.70 6.98 16.26
CA GLN A 30 5.83 7.88 15.10
C GLN A 30 5.95 7.11 13.78
N TYR A 31 5.31 7.64 12.73
CA TYR A 31 5.48 7.16 11.37
C TYR A 31 6.85 7.55 10.79
N PHE A 32 7.55 6.59 10.19
CA PHE A 32 8.79 6.83 9.46
C PHE A 32 8.54 6.97 7.95
N PRO A 33 9.06 8.02 7.30
CA PRO A 33 8.94 8.18 5.85
C PRO A 33 9.76 7.11 5.11
N PRO A 34 9.43 6.80 3.84
CA PRO A 34 10.18 5.83 3.03
C PRO A 34 11.64 6.26 2.85
N GLN A 35 12.55 5.30 2.99
CA GLN A 35 14.00 5.48 2.84
C GLN A 35 14.57 4.37 1.95
N GLU A 36 15.81 4.57 1.49
CA GLU A 36 16.55 3.55 0.76
C GLU A 36 16.79 2.32 1.65
N ARG A 37 16.59 1.12 1.09
CA ARG A 37 16.74 -0.15 1.80
C ARG A 37 18.11 -0.75 1.44
N VAL A 38 19.10 -0.56 2.30
CA VAL A 38 20.45 -1.13 2.19
C VAL A 38 20.59 -2.35 3.13
N TYR A 39 21.37 -3.34 2.70
CA TYR A 39 21.53 -4.63 3.37
C TYR A 39 22.98 -4.94 3.68
#